data_AF-A0A1M7GET6-F1
#
_entry.id   AF-A0A1M7GET6-F1
#
_cell.length_a   1.000
_cell.length_b   1.000
_cell.length_c   1.000
_cell.angle_alpha   90.00
_cell.angle_beta   90.00
_cell.angle_gamma   90.00
#
_symmetry.space_group_name_H-M   'P 1'
#
loop_
_entity.id
_entity.type
_entity.pdbx_description
1 polymer ?
#
loop_
_entity_poly.entity_id
_entity_poly.type
_entity_poly.pdbx_seq_one_letter_code
_entity_poly.pdbx_strand_id
1 'polypeptide(L)'
;MENQYCYIEFDFTNEGNFKDLKDTFEVLKDSKNNSIRRDDKFWFETFPKYSLEKFTFLDSDLKPNFKTAEETELSWHFYSLIELLSINYEIEYIDLKETSHNKGILLYDAYSYPYGGINGLIVFLESFNCNPKIYDDGIGVYNYPHEELNKTKKSKWNFSSLKNLFKTAMLLLFFTLMASCNNKEKDLQLEKEVFYEVYPALIDSVWVNAIPTYVPPAPSGVDPSEYKLNRRNESKKRFNKELAESKQKKFPVDLVFFDEVIIRDHSKELQEHFKDAVISKDNVADTLEYKLDRKKLDAYTAFHLKYVSKIPRGNDRKFYNECCYSVPGIVLLSRIQFDDEKKYGVLTAGIECGGLCGYGYLIYIKKVNDKWVVDKIEDGWIA
;
A
#
# COMPACT_ATOMS: atom_id res chain seq x y z
N MET A 1 -27.32 -18.48 3.70
CA MET A 1 -25.88 -18.17 3.67
C MET A 1 -25.33 -18.94 2.49
N GLU A 2 -25.45 -18.37 1.31
CA GLU A 2 -24.86 -18.90 0.08
C GLU A 2 -23.38 -18.47 0.03
N ASN A 3 -22.54 -19.27 -0.65
CA ASN A 3 -21.09 -19.34 -0.52
C ASN A 3 -20.38 -17.99 -0.35
N GLN A 4 -19.57 -17.89 0.71
CA GLN A 4 -18.96 -16.67 1.24
C GLN A 4 -17.60 -16.28 0.61
N TYR A 5 -17.13 -17.01 -0.40
CA TYR A 5 -15.78 -16.84 -0.96
C TYR A 5 -15.79 -16.47 -2.44
N CYS A 6 -14.85 -15.62 -2.84
CA CYS A 6 -14.53 -15.35 -4.23
C CYS A 6 -13.92 -16.60 -4.89
N TYR A 7 -14.03 -16.70 -6.21
CA TYR A 7 -13.62 -17.92 -6.90
C TYR A 7 -13.19 -17.71 -8.35
N ILE A 8 -12.42 -18.67 -8.87
CA ILE A 8 -12.16 -18.83 -10.31
C ILE A 8 -12.50 -20.27 -10.70
N GLU A 9 -13.46 -20.44 -11.59
CA GLU A 9 -13.75 -21.71 -12.25
C GLU A 9 -12.91 -21.82 -13.53
N PHE A 10 -12.33 -22.99 -13.74
CA PHE A 10 -11.46 -23.26 -14.88
C PHE A 10 -11.61 -24.70 -15.37
N ASP A 11 -11.32 -24.90 -16.67
CA ASP A 11 -11.20 -26.23 -17.26
C ASP A 11 -9.73 -26.66 -17.31
N PHE A 12 -9.45 -27.95 -17.19
CA PHE A 12 -8.12 -28.52 -17.42
C PHE A 12 -8.24 -29.85 -18.17
N THR A 13 -7.31 -30.15 -19.07
CA THR A 13 -7.36 -31.37 -19.92
C THR A 13 -6.36 -32.45 -19.52
N ASN A 14 -5.41 -32.12 -18.65
CA ASN A 14 -4.35 -33.01 -18.21
C ASN A 14 -4.35 -33.06 -16.67
N GLU A 15 -4.65 -34.23 -16.10
CA GLU A 15 -4.69 -34.44 -14.65
C GLU A 15 -3.31 -34.20 -13.98
N GLY A 16 -2.21 -34.47 -14.69
CA GLY A 16 -0.86 -34.15 -14.22
C GLY A 16 -0.67 -32.65 -14.04
N ASN A 17 -1.18 -31.83 -14.97
CA ASN A 17 -1.10 -30.37 -14.85
C ASN A 17 -1.93 -29.85 -13.67
N PHE A 18 -3.11 -30.42 -13.42
CA PHE A 18 -3.93 -30.07 -12.27
C PHE A 18 -3.24 -30.47 -10.96
N LYS A 19 -2.60 -31.63 -10.92
CA LYS A 19 -1.82 -32.08 -9.76
C LYS A 19 -0.65 -31.12 -9.48
N ASP A 20 0.13 -30.75 -10.51
CA ASP A 20 1.24 -29.81 -10.36
C ASP A 20 0.77 -28.41 -9.92
N LEU A 21 -0.37 -27.95 -10.46
CA LEU A 21 -1.03 -26.72 -10.03
C LEU A 21 -1.40 -26.78 -8.55
N LYS A 22 -2.03 -27.88 -8.12
CA LYS A 22 -2.47 -28.06 -6.74
C LYS A 22 -1.29 -28.12 -5.78
N ASP A 23 -0.25 -28.88 -6.11
CA ASP A 23 0.96 -29.00 -5.30
C ASP A 23 1.65 -27.61 -5.15
N THR A 24 1.74 -26.85 -6.25
CA THR A 24 2.29 -25.48 -6.23
C THR A 24 1.40 -24.52 -5.44
N PHE A 25 0.08 -24.62 -5.61
CA PHE A 25 -0.89 -23.79 -4.90
C PHE A 25 -0.82 -24.00 -3.39
N GLU A 26 -0.68 -25.23 -2.90
CA GLU A 26 -0.58 -25.47 -1.45
C GLU A 26 0.70 -24.85 -0.87
N VAL A 27 1.82 -24.87 -1.59
CA VAL A 27 3.06 -24.18 -1.20
C VAL A 27 2.85 -22.66 -1.18
N LEU A 28 2.15 -22.14 -2.17
CA LEU A 28 1.86 -20.72 -2.30
C LEU A 28 0.91 -20.23 -1.21
N LYS A 29 -0.15 -21.00 -0.94
CA LYS A 29 -1.11 -20.80 0.14
C LYS A 29 -0.43 -20.84 1.51
N ASP A 30 0.41 -21.83 1.79
CA ASP A 30 1.18 -21.90 3.03
C ASP A 30 2.07 -20.66 3.19
N SER A 31 2.81 -20.31 2.14
CA SER A 31 3.71 -19.17 2.17
C SER A 31 2.97 -17.85 2.38
N LYS A 32 1.85 -17.63 1.67
CA LYS A 32 1.04 -16.42 1.77
C LYS A 32 0.30 -16.32 3.09
N ASN A 33 -0.52 -17.33 3.42
CA ASN A 33 -1.42 -17.27 4.57
C ASN A 33 -0.64 -17.28 5.90
N ASN A 34 0.55 -17.91 5.93
CA ASN A 34 1.43 -17.94 7.11
C ASN A 34 2.57 -16.91 7.05
N SER A 35 2.60 -16.02 6.05
CA SER A 35 3.64 -14.99 5.89
C SER A 35 5.08 -15.55 5.87
N ILE A 36 5.28 -16.73 5.30
CA ILE A 36 6.59 -17.39 5.18
C ILE A 36 7.28 -16.85 3.93
N ARG A 37 8.40 -16.15 4.12
CA ARG A 37 9.25 -15.70 3.00
C ARG A 37 10.04 -16.87 2.43
N ARG A 38 10.05 -16.98 1.11
CA ARG A 38 10.81 -17.95 0.33
C ARG A 38 11.72 -17.19 -0.65
N ASP A 39 12.90 -17.73 -0.90
CA ASP A 39 13.85 -17.11 -1.84
C ASP A 39 13.54 -17.49 -3.29
N ASP A 40 14.21 -16.82 -4.23
CA ASP A 40 14.01 -17.02 -5.67
C ASP A 40 14.30 -18.47 -6.08
N LYS A 41 15.31 -19.10 -5.47
CA LYS A 41 15.67 -20.49 -5.76
C LYS A 41 14.54 -21.45 -5.39
N PHE A 42 13.93 -21.25 -4.23
CA PHE A 42 12.79 -22.05 -3.79
C PHE A 42 11.63 -21.97 -4.80
N TRP A 43 11.24 -20.76 -5.21
CA TRP A 43 10.14 -20.59 -6.16
C TRP A 43 10.48 -21.16 -7.54
N PHE A 44 11.72 -20.96 -7.98
CA PHE A 44 12.24 -21.52 -9.20
C PHE A 44 12.17 -23.06 -9.22
N GLU A 45 12.48 -23.72 -8.09
CA GLU A 45 12.41 -25.19 -7.96
C GLU A 45 10.99 -25.72 -7.71
N THR A 46 10.06 -24.87 -7.26
CA THR A 46 8.66 -25.26 -6.98
C THR A 46 7.83 -25.41 -8.25
N PHE A 47 8.07 -24.56 -9.26
CA PHE A 47 7.28 -24.55 -10.49
C PHE A 47 7.77 -25.60 -11.50
N PRO A 48 6.87 -26.33 -12.17
CA PRO A 48 7.27 -27.28 -13.19
C PRO A 48 7.82 -26.55 -14.42
N LYS A 49 8.75 -27.20 -15.11
CA LYS A 49 9.44 -26.65 -16.30
C LYS A 49 8.46 -26.03 -17.30
N TYR A 50 7.40 -26.73 -17.68
CA TYR A 50 6.45 -26.25 -18.71
C TYR A 50 5.69 -24.99 -18.28
N SER A 51 5.55 -24.75 -16.97
CA SER A 51 4.96 -23.52 -16.44
C SER A 51 5.97 -22.38 -16.50
N LEU A 52 7.23 -22.63 -16.12
CA LEU A 52 8.32 -21.66 -16.20
C LEU A 52 8.59 -21.17 -17.63
N GLU A 53 8.39 -22.03 -18.63
CA GLU A 53 8.52 -21.70 -20.05
C GLU A 53 7.58 -20.55 -20.49
N LYS A 54 6.52 -20.24 -19.74
CA LYS A 54 5.53 -19.20 -20.08
C LYS A 54 5.87 -17.80 -19.57
N PHE A 55 6.90 -17.67 -18.74
CA PHE A 55 7.27 -16.41 -18.12
C PHE A 55 8.53 -15.80 -18.74
N THR A 56 8.68 -14.50 -18.56
CA THR A 56 9.94 -13.81 -18.83
C THR A 56 10.80 -13.72 -17.57
N PHE A 57 12.10 -13.56 -17.80
CA PHE A 57 13.12 -13.39 -16.78
C PHE A 57 14.05 -12.27 -17.24
N LEU A 58 14.41 -11.37 -16.34
CA LEU A 58 15.42 -10.35 -16.57
C LEU A 58 16.82 -10.97 -16.61
N ASP A 59 17.78 -10.24 -17.16
CA ASP A 59 19.18 -10.69 -17.20
C ASP A 59 19.83 -10.80 -15.81
N SER A 60 19.30 -10.06 -14.83
CA SER A 60 19.74 -10.09 -13.43
C SER A 60 19.21 -11.29 -12.64
N ASP A 61 18.22 -12.01 -13.18
CA ASP A 61 17.48 -13.00 -12.43
C ASP A 61 18.18 -14.35 -12.35
N LEU A 62 17.83 -15.12 -11.32
CA LEU A 62 17.99 -16.56 -11.38
C LEU A 62 17.03 -17.11 -12.44
N LYS A 63 17.57 -17.49 -13.61
CA LYS A 63 16.79 -17.93 -14.78
C LYS A 63 17.06 -19.38 -15.17
N PRO A 64 16.08 -20.05 -15.80
CA PRO A 64 16.26 -21.43 -16.24
C PRO A 64 17.26 -21.55 -17.39
N ASN A 65 17.84 -22.74 -17.53
CA ASN A 65 18.76 -23.09 -18.61
C ASN A 65 18.04 -23.58 -19.90
N PHE A 66 16.73 -23.33 -20.01
CA PHE A 66 15.91 -23.68 -21.16
C PHE A 66 15.21 -22.43 -21.71
N LYS A 67 14.63 -22.53 -22.91
CA LYS A 67 13.95 -21.40 -23.56
C LYS A 67 12.69 -21.03 -22.77
N THR A 68 12.55 -19.76 -22.44
CA THR A 68 11.35 -19.18 -21.80
C THR A 68 10.65 -18.22 -22.75
N ALA A 69 9.54 -17.62 -22.30
CA ALA A 69 8.80 -16.65 -23.09
C ALA A 69 9.68 -15.44 -23.43
N GLU A 70 9.46 -14.89 -24.62
CA GLU A 70 10.07 -13.64 -25.05
C GLU A 70 9.28 -12.47 -24.46
N GLU A 71 9.97 -11.36 -24.18
CA GLU A 71 9.34 -10.17 -23.61
C GLU A 71 8.37 -9.53 -24.61
N THR A 72 7.10 -9.47 -24.21
CA THR A 72 6.01 -8.84 -24.96
C THR A 72 5.16 -8.00 -24.02
N GLU A 73 4.27 -7.15 -24.55
CA GLU A 73 3.35 -6.35 -23.73
C GLU A 73 2.39 -7.21 -22.86
N LEU A 74 2.29 -8.52 -23.14
CA LEU A 74 1.44 -9.47 -22.43
C LEU A 74 2.22 -10.48 -21.59
N SER A 75 3.55 -10.51 -21.70
CA SER A 75 4.36 -11.47 -20.97
C SER A 75 4.48 -11.07 -19.51
N TRP A 76 4.28 -12.03 -18.61
CA TRP A 76 4.50 -11.82 -17.19
C TRP A 76 5.93 -12.18 -16.80
N HIS A 77 6.53 -11.30 -16.02
CA HIS A 77 7.80 -11.57 -15.35
C HIS A 77 7.56 -12.53 -14.17
N PHE A 78 8.33 -13.62 -14.11
CA PHE A 78 8.10 -14.70 -13.14
C PHE A 78 8.14 -14.20 -11.69
N TYR A 79 9.22 -13.53 -11.27
CA TYR A 79 9.36 -13.12 -9.87
C TYR A 79 8.39 -12.02 -9.48
N SER A 80 7.94 -11.18 -10.41
CA SER A 80 6.86 -10.22 -10.16
C SER A 80 5.53 -10.91 -9.91
N LEU A 81 5.22 -11.98 -10.63
CA LEU A 81 4.04 -12.79 -10.33
C LEU A 81 4.14 -13.43 -8.95
N ILE A 82 5.30 -14.02 -8.62
CA ILE A 82 5.52 -14.65 -7.31
C ILE A 82 5.37 -13.64 -6.17
N GLU A 83 5.97 -12.46 -6.30
CA GLU A 83 5.84 -11.40 -5.30
C GLU A 83 4.37 -10.98 -5.13
N LEU A 84 3.65 -10.85 -6.26
CA LEU A 84 2.22 -10.57 -6.23
C LEU A 84 1.44 -11.64 -5.46
N LEU A 85 1.59 -12.90 -5.83
CA LEU A 85 0.82 -14.02 -5.27
C LEU A 85 1.17 -14.30 -3.80
N SER A 86 2.46 -14.25 -3.45
CA SER A 86 2.95 -14.67 -2.13
C SER A 86 3.05 -13.55 -1.11
N ILE A 87 3.12 -12.28 -1.54
CA ILE A 87 3.31 -11.13 -0.66
C ILE A 87 2.20 -10.10 -0.85
N ASN A 88 1.98 -9.60 -2.08
CA ASN A 88 1.24 -8.37 -2.28
C ASN A 88 -0.28 -8.53 -2.37
N TYR A 89 -0.78 -9.69 -2.80
CA TYR A 89 -2.22 -9.92 -2.89
C TYR A 89 -2.91 -9.84 -1.53
N GLU A 90 -3.95 -9.02 -1.42
CA GLU A 90 -4.74 -8.87 -0.20
C GLU A 90 -5.87 -9.90 -0.14
N ILE A 91 -5.51 -11.18 -0.28
CA ILE A 91 -6.44 -12.33 -0.26
C ILE A 91 -5.97 -13.41 0.71
N GLU A 92 -6.91 -14.21 1.22
CA GLU A 92 -6.65 -15.55 1.78
C GLU A 92 -6.83 -16.61 0.71
N TYR A 93 -5.86 -17.49 0.54
CA TYR A 93 -6.10 -18.69 -0.25
C TYR A 93 -6.87 -19.72 0.56
N ILE A 94 -8.05 -20.10 0.10
CA ILE A 94 -8.93 -21.02 0.81
C ILE A 94 -8.69 -22.45 0.35
N ASP A 95 -8.86 -22.73 -0.93
CA ASP A 95 -8.84 -24.11 -1.45
C ASP A 95 -8.60 -24.12 -2.97
N LEU A 96 -8.04 -25.22 -3.48
CA LEU A 96 -7.98 -25.53 -4.90
C LEU A 96 -8.37 -26.99 -5.10
N LYS A 97 -9.51 -27.20 -5.75
CA LYS A 97 -10.10 -28.54 -5.89
C LYS A 97 -10.76 -28.77 -7.23
N GLU A 98 -10.81 -30.04 -7.59
CA GLU A 98 -11.61 -30.52 -8.71
C GLU A 98 -13.08 -30.54 -8.28
N THR A 99 -13.96 -29.98 -9.10
CA THR A 99 -15.42 -29.96 -8.86
C THR A 99 -16.14 -31.04 -9.66
N SER A 100 -15.61 -31.37 -10.83
CA SER A 100 -16.04 -32.47 -11.70
C SER A 100 -14.93 -32.80 -12.69
N HIS A 101 -15.08 -33.88 -13.45
CA HIS A 101 -14.08 -34.29 -14.42
C HIS A 101 -13.64 -33.11 -15.32
N ASN A 102 -12.34 -32.83 -15.32
CA ASN A 102 -11.69 -31.75 -16.09
C ASN A 102 -12.12 -30.32 -15.70
N LYS A 103 -12.69 -30.12 -14.51
CA LYS A 103 -13.08 -28.80 -13.99
C LYS A 103 -12.55 -28.56 -12.58
N GLY A 104 -11.90 -27.43 -12.40
CA GLY A 104 -11.36 -26.99 -11.13
C GLY A 104 -11.98 -25.68 -10.64
N ILE A 105 -11.85 -25.45 -9.35
CA ILE A 105 -12.16 -24.18 -8.71
C ILE A 105 -11.01 -23.77 -7.79
N LEU A 106 -10.58 -22.52 -7.91
CA LEU A 106 -9.70 -21.85 -6.95
C LEU A 106 -10.59 -20.95 -6.09
N LEU A 107 -10.59 -21.18 -4.78
CA LEU A 107 -11.34 -20.41 -3.79
C LEU A 107 -10.40 -19.50 -3.02
N TYR A 108 -10.81 -18.25 -2.85
CA TYR A 108 -10.07 -17.27 -2.09
C TYR A 108 -11.01 -16.29 -1.39
N ASP A 109 -10.56 -15.74 -0.27
CA ASP A 109 -11.27 -14.67 0.44
C ASP A 109 -10.58 -13.34 0.13
N ALA A 110 -11.26 -12.44 -0.56
CA ALA A 110 -10.72 -11.13 -0.89
C ALA A 110 -10.90 -10.19 0.29
N TYR A 111 -9.80 -9.71 0.87
CA TYR A 111 -9.85 -8.84 2.04
C TYR A 111 -10.04 -7.36 1.69
N SER A 112 -9.87 -6.98 0.43
CA SER A 112 -10.00 -5.62 -0.09
C SER A 112 -10.16 -5.66 -1.61
N TYR A 113 -10.74 -4.61 -2.21
CA TYR A 113 -10.76 -4.42 -3.66
C TYR A 113 -10.21 -3.03 -4.01
N PRO A 114 -9.34 -2.90 -5.03
CA PRO A 114 -8.72 -3.98 -5.81
C PRO A 114 -7.47 -4.53 -5.08
N TYR A 115 -7.44 -5.84 -4.82
CA TYR A 115 -6.29 -6.52 -4.20
C TYR A 115 -5.06 -6.65 -5.13
N GLY A 116 -4.98 -5.89 -6.23
CA GLY A 116 -4.07 -6.10 -7.36
C GLY A 116 -4.75 -6.66 -8.62
N GLY A 117 -6.07 -6.87 -8.56
CA GLY A 117 -6.89 -7.40 -9.65
C GLY A 117 -6.74 -8.92 -9.85
N ILE A 118 -7.70 -9.54 -10.53
CA ILE A 118 -7.75 -11.00 -10.75
C ILE A 118 -6.65 -11.53 -11.68
N ASN A 119 -5.99 -10.65 -12.44
CA ASN A 119 -5.12 -11.04 -13.56
C ASN A 119 -3.94 -11.94 -13.14
N GLY A 120 -3.32 -11.68 -11.98
CA GLY A 120 -2.25 -12.53 -11.47
C GLY A 120 -2.71 -13.96 -11.16
N LEU A 121 -3.90 -14.14 -10.58
CA LEU A 121 -4.49 -15.47 -10.35
C LEU A 121 -4.83 -16.18 -11.67
N ILE A 122 -5.33 -15.45 -12.66
CA ILE A 122 -5.61 -15.97 -14.01
C ILE A 122 -4.31 -16.44 -14.66
N VAL A 123 -3.28 -15.61 -14.67
CA VAL A 123 -1.96 -15.93 -15.24
C VAL A 123 -1.33 -17.13 -14.54
N PHE A 124 -1.50 -17.22 -13.20
CA PHE A 124 -1.09 -18.39 -12.44
C PHE A 124 -1.80 -19.65 -12.93
N LEU A 125 -3.13 -19.66 -13.07
CA LEU A 125 -3.86 -20.83 -13.60
C LEU A 125 -3.43 -21.17 -15.04
N GLU A 126 -3.34 -20.15 -15.89
CA GLU A 126 -2.93 -20.30 -17.28
C GLU A 126 -1.52 -20.85 -17.41
N SER A 127 -0.60 -20.55 -16.49
CA SER A 127 0.76 -21.08 -16.50
C SER A 127 0.78 -22.61 -16.37
N PHE A 128 -0.21 -23.19 -15.70
CA PHE A 128 -0.40 -24.63 -15.58
C PHE A 128 -1.24 -25.25 -16.72
N ASN A 129 -1.53 -24.50 -17.79
CA ASN A 129 -2.45 -24.90 -18.86
C ASN A 129 -3.89 -25.16 -18.35
N CYS A 130 -4.29 -24.51 -17.26
CA CYS A 130 -5.69 -24.44 -16.87
C CYS A 130 -6.33 -23.24 -17.57
N ASN A 131 -7.60 -23.37 -17.97
CA ASN A 131 -8.29 -22.39 -18.80
C ASN A 131 -9.43 -21.75 -17.98
N PRO A 132 -9.22 -20.56 -17.40
CA PRO A 132 -10.25 -19.84 -16.65
C PRO A 132 -11.51 -19.59 -17.50
N LYS A 133 -12.68 -19.73 -16.88
CA LYS A 133 -13.99 -19.57 -17.53
C LYS A 133 -14.83 -18.50 -16.88
N ILE A 134 -14.95 -18.58 -15.56
CA ILE A 134 -15.78 -17.70 -14.75
C ILE A 134 -14.96 -17.31 -13.54
N TYR A 135 -15.05 -16.05 -13.12
CA TYR A 135 -14.51 -15.64 -11.85
C TYR A 135 -15.46 -14.69 -11.13
N ASP A 136 -15.45 -14.79 -9.80
CA ASP A 136 -16.00 -13.82 -8.88
C ASP A 136 -14.83 -13.10 -8.22
N ASP A 137 -14.79 -11.77 -8.32
CA ASP A 137 -13.75 -10.92 -7.73
C ASP A 137 -14.19 -10.20 -6.46
N GLY A 138 -15.39 -10.50 -5.96
CA GLY A 138 -16.02 -9.87 -4.80
C GLY A 138 -16.89 -8.66 -5.13
N ILE A 139 -16.85 -8.15 -6.38
CA ILE A 139 -17.77 -7.12 -6.88
C ILE A 139 -18.85 -7.75 -7.77
N GLY A 140 -18.50 -8.77 -8.52
CA GLY A 140 -19.44 -9.48 -9.37
C GLY A 140 -18.85 -10.72 -10.03
N VAL A 141 -19.71 -11.42 -10.75
CA VAL A 141 -19.34 -12.63 -11.50
C VAL A 141 -19.17 -12.28 -12.97
N TYR A 142 -18.02 -12.65 -13.52
CA TYR A 142 -17.61 -12.32 -14.88
C TYR A 142 -17.25 -13.59 -15.66
N ASN A 143 -17.63 -13.62 -16.95
CA ASN A 143 -17.08 -14.61 -17.88
C ASN A 143 -15.71 -14.13 -18.35
N TYR A 144 -14.71 -15.00 -18.33
CA TYR A 144 -13.40 -14.73 -18.91
C TYR A 144 -13.48 -14.91 -20.44
N PRO A 145 -13.40 -13.82 -21.22
CA PRO A 145 -13.55 -13.90 -22.67
C PRO A 145 -12.31 -14.57 -23.28
N HIS A 146 -12.53 -15.56 -24.15
CA HIS A 146 -11.44 -16.32 -24.77
C HIS A 146 -10.78 -15.61 -25.98
N GLU A 147 -11.20 -14.39 -26.34
CA GLU A 147 -10.74 -13.70 -27.56
C GLU A 147 -10.05 -12.33 -27.33
N GLU A 148 -8.81 -12.28 -27.83
CA GLU A 148 -8.03 -11.16 -28.38
C GLU A 148 -7.62 -9.96 -27.50
N LEU A 149 -6.48 -10.09 -26.80
CA LEU A 149 -5.61 -8.95 -26.52
C LEU A 149 -4.61 -8.75 -27.66
N ASN A 150 -5.08 -8.14 -28.75
CA ASN A 150 -4.26 -7.48 -29.76
C ASN A 150 -4.62 -5.98 -29.79
N LYS A 151 -3.61 -5.12 -29.55
CA LYS A 151 -3.54 -3.62 -29.57
C LYS A 151 -3.50 -3.02 -28.14
N THR A 152 -2.56 -2.14 -27.75
CA THR A 152 -1.77 -1.13 -28.49
C THR A 152 -0.60 -0.50 -27.66
N LYS A 153 0.64 -0.63 -28.16
CA LYS A 153 1.71 0.40 -28.44
C LYS A 153 2.44 1.17 -27.30
N LYS A 154 3.73 0.78 -27.15
CA LYS A 154 5.02 1.55 -27.22
C LYS A 154 5.38 2.63 -26.18
N SER A 155 6.61 2.50 -25.63
CA SER A 155 7.64 3.55 -25.72
C SER A 155 9.08 2.99 -25.74
N LYS A 156 9.97 3.67 -26.46
CA LYS A 156 11.39 3.33 -26.71
C LYS A 156 12.29 4.14 -25.77
N TRP A 157 13.24 3.51 -25.08
CA TRP A 157 14.48 4.16 -24.66
C TRP A 157 15.66 3.20 -24.82
N ASN A 158 16.68 3.64 -25.56
CA ASN A 158 17.91 2.91 -25.84
C ASN A 158 19.05 3.70 -25.21
N PHE A 159 19.70 3.15 -24.19
CA PHE A 159 20.92 3.72 -23.61
C PHE A 159 22.08 2.77 -23.87
N SER A 160 22.80 3.01 -24.97
CA SER A 160 24.15 2.53 -25.14
C SER A 160 25.11 3.72 -25.28
N SER A 161 25.75 4.05 -24.17
CA SER A 161 27.11 4.59 -24.08
C SER A 161 27.32 5.19 -22.69
N LEU A 162 28.01 4.47 -21.81
CA LEU A 162 28.84 5.10 -20.78
C LEU A 162 29.75 4.05 -20.12
N LYS A 163 30.79 3.64 -20.83
CA LYS A 163 31.92 2.92 -20.23
C LYS A 163 33.17 3.71 -20.57
N ASN A 164 33.65 4.53 -19.62
CA ASN A 164 35.05 4.97 -19.43
C ASN A 164 35.26 6.10 -18.40
N LEU A 165 34.40 6.27 -17.38
CA LEU A 165 34.55 7.34 -16.36
C LEU A 165 34.73 6.85 -14.92
N PHE A 166 35.17 5.60 -14.72
CA PHE A 166 35.02 4.93 -13.42
C PHE A 166 36.25 4.89 -12.50
N LYS A 167 37.38 5.55 -12.81
CA LYS A 167 38.60 5.38 -12.00
C LYS A 167 39.14 6.62 -11.27
N THR A 168 38.72 7.84 -11.65
CA THR A 168 39.09 9.08 -10.93
C THR A 168 37.96 9.63 -10.06
N ALA A 169 36.72 9.14 -10.22
CA ALA A 169 35.56 9.58 -9.44
C ALA A 169 35.57 9.06 -7.98
N MET A 170 36.22 7.93 -7.71
CA MET A 170 36.09 7.20 -6.44
C MET A 170 36.74 7.91 -5.23
N LEU A 171 37.76 8.76 -5.45
CA LEU A 171 38.42 9.53 -4.38
C LEU A 171 37.70 10.86 -4.06
N LEU A 172 37.06 11.48 -5.06
CA LEU A 172 36.21 12.66 -4.89
C LEU A 172 34.84 12.29 -4.30
N LEU A 173 34.33 11.10 -4.62
CA LEU A 173 33.11 10.53 -4.02
C LEU A 173 33.25 10.33 -2.51
N PHE A 174 34.42 9.95 -1.99
CA PHE A 174 34.58 9.69 -0.56
C PHE A 174 34.51 10.96 0.30
N PHE A 175 35.01 12.09 -0.22
CA PHE A 175 34.93 13.39 0.47
C PHE A 175 33.54 14.03 0.37
N THR A 176 32.80 13.83 -0.73
CA THR A 176 31.40 14.28 -0.83
C THR A 176 30.45 13.42 0.01
N LEU A 177 30.74 12.11 0.17
CA LEU A 177 29.95 11.21 1.03
C LEU A 177 29.99 11.65 2.50
N MET A 178 31.14 12.08 3.03
CA MET A 178 31.24 12.53 4.43
C MET A 178 30.56 13.89 4.68
N ALA A 179 30.62 14.83 3.72
CA ALA A 179 29.91 16.10 3.84
C ALA A 179 28.38 15.95 3.64
N SER A 180 27.95 15.05 2.76
CA SER A 180 26.54 14.76 2.51
C SER A 180 25.88 14.06 3.70
N CYS A 181 26.54 13.10 4.35
CA CYS A 181 26.00 12.44 5.54
C CYS A 181 25.68 13.42 6.67
N ASN A 182 26.59 14.36 6.96
CA ASN A 182 26.38 15.39 7.98
C ASN A 182 25.20 16.32 7.67
N ASN A 183 24.92 16.58 6.40
CA ASN A 183 23.76 17.39 6.01
C ASN A 183 22.45 16.60 6.12
N LYS A 184 22.45 15.32 5.70
CA LYS A 184 21.27 14.44 5.80
C LYS A 184 20.81 14.23 7.25
N GLU A 185 21.74 14.07 8.19
CA GLU A 185 21.41 13.95 9.62
C GLU A 185 20.79 15.24 10.17
N LYS A 186 21.30 16.40 9.78
CA LYS A 186 20.72 17.70 10.16
C LYS A 186 19.33 17.90 9.57
N ASP A 187 19.12 17.51 8.32
CA ASP A 187 17.81 17.61 7.67
C ASP A 187 16.78 16.68 8.35
N LEU A 188 17.18 15.46 8.71
CA LEU A 188 16.33 14.55 9.48
C LEU A 188 16.01 15.09 10.88
N GLN A 189 16.99 15.71 11.53
CA GLN A 189 16.80 16.32 12.84
C GLN A 189 15.82 17.51 12.76
N LEU A 190 15.97 18.36 11.74
CA LEU A 190 15.03 19.44 11.45
C LEU A 190 13.63 18.86 11.22
N GLU A 191 13.48 17.85 10.38
CA GLU A 191 12.17 17.23 10.12
C GLU A 191 11.52 16.73 11.41
N LYS A 192 12.28 16.05 12.28
CA LYS A 192 11.79 15.59 13.58
C LYS A 192 11.32 16.75 14.44
N GLU A 193 12.10 17.83 14.53
CA GLU A 193 11.73 19.02 15.29
C GLU A 193 10.44 19.65 14.77
N VAL A 194 10.34 19.84 13.46
CA VAL A 194 9.14 20.38 12.80
C VAL A 194 7.94 19.48 13.04
N PHE A 195 8.10 18.16 12.88
CA PHE A 195 7.02 17.20 13.10
C PHE A 195 6.42 17.32 14.49
N TYR A 196 7.26 17.34 15.55
CA TYR A 196 6.74 17.47 16.92
C TYR A 196 6.18 18.86 17.22
N GLU A 197 6.62 19.90 16.51
CA GLU A 197 6.05 21.25 16.62
C GLU A 197 4.60 21.27 16.09
N VAL A 198 4.35 20.64 14.94
CA VAL A 198 3.02 20.62 14.31
C VAL A 198 2.12 19.48 14.78
N TYR A 199 2.68 18.46 15.45
CA TYR A 199 2.00 17.23 15.85
C TYR A 199 0.67 17.45 16.59
N PRO A 200 0.57 18.32 17.62
CA PRO A 200 -0.70 18.53 18.33
C PRO A 200 -1.83 19.00 17.41
N ALA A 201 -1.55 19.95 16.53
CA ALA A 201 -2.53 20.48 15.57
C ALA A 201 -2.88 19.44 14.50
N LEU A 202 -1.88 18.67 14.06
CA LEU A 202 -2.06 17.58 13.10
C LEU A 202 -3.01 16.50 13.65
N ILE A 203 -2.73 15.97 14.84
CA ILE A 203 -3.49 14.81 15.35
C ILE A 203 -4.90 15.19 15.77
N ASP A 204 -5.09 16.41 16.31
CA ASP A 204 -6.41 16.99 16.53
C ASP A 204 -7.23 17.01 15.24
N SER A 205 -6.60 17.42 14.14
CA SER A 205 -7.28 17.53 12.85
C SER A 205 -7.61 16.17 12.27
N VAL A 206 -6.70 15.19 12.35
CA VAL A 206 -6.95 13.81 11.94
C VAL A 206 -8.15 13.23 12.68
N TRP A 207 -8.24 13.47 14.00
CA TRP A 207 -9.39 13.10 14.81
C TRP A 207 -10.68 13.81 14.39
N VAL A 208 -10.64 15.14 14.24
CA VAL A 208 -11.83 15.94 13.88
C VAL A 208 -12.37 15.58 12.50
N ASN A 209 -11.47 15.26 11.57
CA ASN A 209 -11.84 14.91 10.22
C ASN A 209 -12.15 13.42 10.06
N ALA A 210 -12.06 12.59 11.11
CA ALA A 210 -12.38 11.17 11.10
C ALA A 210 -13.83 10.94 10.62
N ILE A 211 -14.04 10.86 9.32
CA ILE A 211 -15.38 10.75 8.72
C ILE A 211 -15.80 9.29 8.80
N PRO A 212 -17.01 8.99 9.31
CA PRO A 212 -17.64 7.70 9.03
C PRO A 212 -17.84 7.60 7.52
N THR A 213 -17.04 6.77 6.85
CA THR A 213 -17.06 6.57 5.39
C THR A 213 -18.45 6.15 4.89
N TYR A 214 -19.23 5.50 5.76
CA TYR A 214 -20.63 5.18 5.52
C TYR A 214 -21.54 6.38 5.84
N VAL A 215 -21.53 7.38 4.96
CA VAL A 215 -22.69 8.27 4.87
C VAL A 215 -23.80 7.44 4.21
N PRO A 216 -24.91 7.13 4.91
CA PRO A 216 -25.99 6.33 4.33
C PRO A 216 -26.51 7.02 3.05
N PRO A 217 -27.08 6.27 2.11
CA PRO A 217 -27.64 6.86 0.90
C PRO A 217 -28.65 7.95 1.27
N ALA A 218 -28.64 9.04 0.49
CA ALA A 218 -29.54 10.15 0.74
C ALA A 218 -31.00 9.68 0.66
N PRO A 219 -31.88 10.14 1.56
CA PRO A 219 -33.31 9.88 1.46
C PRO A 219 -33.87 10.32 0.11
N SER A 220 -34.92 9.65 -0.36
CA SER A 220 -35.59 10.04 -1.61
C SER A 220 -36.03 11.51 -1.56
N GLY A 221 -35.70 12.27 -2.61
CA GLY A 221 -36.01 13.70 -2.70
C GLY A 221 -34.98 14.65 -2.09
N VAL A 222 -33.87 14.15 -1.54
CA VAL A 222 -32.75 14.98 -1.05
C VAL A 222 -31.59 14.89 -2.02
N ASP A 223 -30.94 16.01 -2.32
CA ASP A 223 -29.73 16.02 -3.14
C ASP A 223 -28.60 15.21 -2.45
N PRO A 224 -28.02 14.18 -3.10
CA PRO A 224 -27.00 13.36 -2.49
C PRO A 224 -25.73 14.10 -2.08
N SER A 225 -25.36 15.15 -2.83
CA SER A 225 -24.15 15.94 -2.56
C SER A 225 -24.35 16.82 -1.33
N GLU A 226 -25.49 17.48 -1.24
CA GLU A 226 -25.89 18.29 -0.08
C GLU A 226 -26.03 17.42 1.18
N TYR A 227 -26.68 16.26 1.07
CA TYR A 227 -26.82 15.31 2.18
C TYR A 227 -25.44 14.89 2.72
N LYS A 228 -24.52 14.50 1.83
CA LYS A 228 -23.16 14.09 2.21
C LYS A 228 -22.39 15.24 2.86
N LEU A 229 -22.49 16.44 2.33
CA LEU A 229 -21.83 17.62 2.88
C LEU A 229 -22.35 17.96 4.28
N ASN A 230 -23.67 17.97 4.48
CA ASN A 230 -24.28 18.25 5.78
C ASN A 230 -23.87 17.21 6.84
N ARG A 231 -23.88 15.92 6.49
CA ARG A 231 -23.44 14.84 7.40
C ARG A 231 -21.97 14.95 7.79
N ARG A 232 -21.11 15.34 6.85
CA ARG A 232 -19.70 15.65 7.13
C ARG A 232 -19.58 16.83 8.10
N ASN A 233 -20.31 17.92 7.85
CA ASN A 233 -20.28 19.11 8.71
C ASN A 233 -20.78 18.81 10.13
N GLU A 234 -21.86 18.03 10.27
CA GLU A 234 -22.37 17.57 11.57
C GLU A 234 -21.34 16.72 12.31
N SER A 235 -20.69 15.79 11.62
CA SER A 235 -19.66 14.93 12.22
C SER A 235 -18.47 15.75 12.69
N LYS A 236 -17.95 16.67 11.86
CA LYS A 236 -16.88 17.61 12.25
C LYS A 236 -17.28 18.44 13.47
N LYS A 237 -18.51 18.95 13.52
CA LYS A 237 -19.01 19.73 14.68
C LYS A 237 -19.04 18.88 15.95
N ARG A 238 -19.48 17.62 15.86
CA ARG A 238 -19.50 16.67 16.98
C ARG A 238 -18.08 16.38 17.48
N PHE A 239 -17.16 15.98 16.60
CA PHE A 239 -15.79 15.64 17.00
C PHE A 239 -15.03 16.84 17.57
N ASN A 240 -15.23 18.04 17.04
CA ASN A 240 -14.66 19.26 17.62
C ASN A 240 -15.14 19.49 19.06
N LYS A 241 -16.45 19.28 19.31
CA LYS A 241 -17.03 19.40 20.65
C LYS A 241 -16.45 18.34 21.59
N GLU A 242 -16.41 17.08 21.17
CA GLU A 242 -15.85 15.98 21.95
C GLU A 242 -14.38 16.22 22.29
N LEU A 243 -13.56 16.63 21.32
CA LEU A 243 -12.15 16.95 21.52
C LEU A 243 -11.96 18.08 22.55
N ALA A 244 -12.75 19.16 22.44
CA ALA A 244 -12.71 20.25 23.40
C ALA A 244 -13.08 19.80 24.82
N GLU A 245 -14.11 18.96 24.95
CA GLU A 245 -14.50 18.37 26.24
C GLU A 245 -13.43 17.44 26.80
N SER A 246 -12.84 16.56 25.98
CA SER A 246 -11.77 15.64 26.40
C SER A 246 -10.55 16.39 26.91
N LYS A 247 -10.13 17.45 26.21
CA LYS A 247 -9.03 18.33 26.65
C LYS A 247 -9.32 19.01 27.99
N GLN A 248 -10.55 19.44 28.22
CA GLN A 248 -10.95 20.07 29.48
C GLN A 248 -11.01 19.06 30.64
N LYS A 249 -11.62 17.90 30.40
CA LYS A 249 -11.82 16.83 31.39
C LYS A 249 -10.54 16.03 31.65
N LYS A 250 -9.51 16.18 30.81
CA LYS A 250 -8.28 15.37 30.80
C LYS A 250 -8.58 13.86 30.73
N PHE A 251 -9.66 13.52 30.04
CA PHE A 251 -10.01 12.14 29.74
C PHE A 251 -9.52 11.84 28.33
N PRO A 252 -8.36 11.19 28.18
CA PRO A 252 -7.75 11.00 26.87
C PRO A 252 -8.57 10.01 26.03
N VAL A 253 -8.59 10.25 24.73
CA VAL A 253 -9.17 9.31 23.76
C VAL A 253 -8.09 8.31 23.35
N ASP A 254 -8.42 7.01 23.33
CA ASP A 254 -7.49 5.97 22.87
C ASP A 254 -7.27 6.06 21.35
N LEU A 255 -6.01 6.16 20.93
CA LEU A 255 -5.59 6.05 19.54
C LEU A 255 -4.51 4.98 19.40
N VAL A 256 -4.52 4.27 18.27
CA VAL A 256 -3.46 3.31 17.92
C VAL A 256 -2.61 3.90 16.80
N PHE A 257 -1.30 3.94 16.98
CA PHE A 257 -0.32 4.46 16.04
C PHE A 257 0.50 3.34 15.43
N PHE A 258 0.73 3.41 14.13
CA PHE A 258 1.84 2.72 13.52
C PHE A 258 3.14 3.46 13.89
N ASP A 259 4.13 2.74 14.42
CA ASP A 259 5.32 3.37 15.01
C ASP A 259 6.41 3.75 14.00
N GLU A 260 6.24 3.36 12.74
CA GLU A 260 7.04 3.77 11.59
C GLU A 260 6.33 4.84 10.76
N VAL A 261 7.12 5.64 10.04
CA VAL A 261 6.60 6.62 9.07
C VAL A 261 6.78 6.13 7.65
N ILE A 262 5.82 6.47 6.79
CA ILE A 262 5.79 6.07 5.38
C ILE A 262 6.52 7.12 4.53
N ILE A 263 7.30 6.70 3.55
CA ILE A 263 7.88 7.60 2.56
C ILE A 263 6.89 7.75 1.41
N ARG A 264 6.60 8.99 1.03
CA ARG A 264 5.73 9.32 -0.09
C ARG A 264 6.26 10.56 -0.80
N ASP A 265 6.24 10.53 -2.13
CA ASP A 265 6.52 11.73 -2.94
C ASP A 265 5.26 12.57 -3.05
N HIS A 266 5.36 13.80 -2.57
CA HIS A 266 4.36 14.84 -2.55
C HIS A 266 4.87 16.12 -3.26
N SER A 267 5.89 16.00 -4.11
CA SER A 267 6.53 17.13 -4.79
C SER A 267 5.54 17.95 -5.62
N LYS A 268 4.67 17.24 -6.34
CA LYS A 268 3.63 17.82 -7.17
C LYS A 268 2.62 18.61 -6.33
N GLU A 269 2.11 17.99 -5.28
CA GLU A 269 1.12 18.59 -4.39
C GLU A 269 1.70 19.80 -3.66
N LEU A 270 2.95 19.71 -3.19
CA LEU A 270 3.66 20.82 -2.56
C LEU A 270 3.75 22.02 -3.51
N GLN A 271 4.15 21.80 -4.77
CA GLN A 271 4.26 22.84 -5.79
C GLN A 271 2.89 23.37 -6.24
N GLU A 272 1.86 22.53 -6.25
CA GLU A 272 0.51 22.94 -6.60
C GLU A 272 -0.09 23.87 -5.55
N HIS A 273 0.15 23.60 -4.26
CA HIS A 273 -0.35 24.42 -3.15
C HIS A 273 0.50 25.66 -2.89
N PHE A 274 1.83 25.52 -2.85
CA PHE A 274 2.78 26.62 -2.71
C PHE A 274 3.48 26.92 -4.04
N LYS A 275 2.93 27.86 -4.81
CA LYS A 275 3.42 28.17 -6.17
C LYS A 275 4.87 28.65 -6.23
N ASP A 276 5.38 29.19 -5.13
CA ASP A 276 6.75 29.66 -4.95
C ASP A 276 7.67 28.64 -4.28
N ALA A 277 7.21 27.41 -4.01
CA ALA A 277 8.05 26.35 -3.49
C ALA A 277 9.14 25.94 -4.48
N VAL A 278 10.36 25.78 -3.97
CA VAL A 278 11.51 25.31 -4.75
C VAL A 278 11.63 23.80 -4.58
N ILE A 279 11.40 23.04 -5.66
CA ILE A 279 11.39 21.58 -5.64
C ILE A 279 12.69 21.02 -6.22
N SER A 280 13.46 20.30 -5.41
CA SER A 280 14.55 19.45 -5.89
C SER A 280 14.02 18.22 -6.63
N LYS A 281 14.73 17.81 -7.69
CA LYS A 281 14.48 16.54 -8.40
C LYS A 281 15.03 15.31 -7.66
N ASP A 282 15.88 15.52 -6.66
CA ASP A 282 16.58 14.48 -5.92
C ASP A 282 16.26 14.62 -4.42
N ASN A 283 15.15 14.05 -3.96
CA ASN A 283 14.83 13.98 -2.53
C ASN A 283 15.56 12.79 -1.88
N VAL A 284 16.88 12.92 -1.74
CA VAL A 284 17.77 11.85 -1.21
C VAL A 284 17.70 11.73 0.33
N ALA A 285 16.80 12.46 1.00
CA ALA A 285 16.61 12.37 2.46
C ALA A 285 15.86 11.10 2.89
N ASP A 286 15.19 10.42 1.95
CA ASP A 286 14.30 9.28 2.19
C ASP A 286 15.02 7.98 2.57
N THR A 287 16.36 7.95 2.56
CA THR A 287 17.13 6.73 2.85
C THR A 287 17.44 6.52 4.34
N LEU A 288 17.17 7.50 5.21
CA LEU A 288 17.46 7.41 6.64
C LEU A 288 16.23 6.91 7.41
N GLU A 289 16.47 6.00 8.37
CA GLU A 289 15.43 5.47 9.25
C GLU A 289 14.84 6.60 10.12
N TYR A 290 13.53 6.80 10.02
CA TYR A 290 12.78 7.73 10.85
C TYR A 290 11.90 6.93 11.81
N LYS A 291 12.34 6.86 13.07
CA LYS A 291 11.55 6.29 14.16
C LYS A 291 10.91 7.38 15.00
N LEU A 292 9.63 7.23 15.29
CA LEU A 292 8.88 8.14 16.16
C LEU A 292 9.36 8.02 17.63
N ASP A 293 9.52 9.17 18.27
CA ASP A 293 9.81 9.29 19.70
C ASP A 293 8.49 9.29 20.47
N ARG A 294 8.15 8.12 20.99
CA ARG A 294 6.91 7.88 21.75
C ARG A 294 6.77 8.85 22.92
N LYS A 295 7.87 9.21 23.61
CA LYS A 295 7.80 10.15 24.75
C LYS A 295 7.35 11.54 24.34
N LYS A 296 7.75 12.00 23.14
CA LYS A 296 7.33 13.30 22.60
C LYS A 296 5.87 13.27 22.14
N LEU A 297 5.43 12.15 21.57
CA LEU A 297 4.02 11.97 21.21
C LEU A 297 3.12 11.91 22.46
N ASP A 298 3.49 11.09 23.44
CA ASP A 298 2.78 10.91 24.71
C ASP A 298 2.70 12.19 25.57
N ALA A 299 3.58 13.17 25.33
CA ALA A 299 3.52 14.47 25.97
C ALA A 299 2.23 15.23 25.62
N TYR A 300 1.59 14.90 24.49
CA TYR A 300 0.30 15.46 24.12
C TYR A 300 -0.87 14.67 24.70
N THR A 301 -1.22 15.01 25.95
CA THR A 301 -2.18 14.27 26.79
C THR A 301 -3.65 14.28 26.35
N ALA A 302 -4.00 14.89 25.21
CA ALA A 302 -5.36 14.83 24.68
C ALA A 302 -5.76 13.41 24.24
N PHE A 303 -4.77 12.55 23.96
CA PHE A 303 -4.94 11.19 23.50
C PHE A 303 -4.09 10.23 24.34
N HIS A 304 -4.55 8.99 24.48
CA HIS A 304 -3.78 7.89 25.05
C HIS A 304 -3.32 7.01 23.90
N LEU A 305 -2.01 6.96 23.69
CA LEU A 305 -1.44 6.37 22.49
C LEU A 305 -1.01 4.93 22.76
N LYS A 306 -1.49 4.03 21.91
CA LYS A 306 -0.97 2.67 21.77
C LYS A 306 -0.16 2.60 20.49
N TYR A 307 0.86 1.75 20.47
CA TYR A 307 1.78 1.63 19.34
C TYR A 307 1.80 0.21 18.82
N VAL A 308 1.78 0.07 17.49
CA VAL A 308 1.96 -1.21 16.79
C VAL A 308 3.13 -1.09 15.82
N SER A 309 3.97 -2.12 15.79
CA SER A 309 5.12 -2.21 14.88
C SER A 309 4.79 -2.89 13.55
N LYS A 310 3.57 -3.38 13.42
CA LYS A 310 3.02 -3.98 12.22
C LYS A 310 1.52 -3.69 12.22
N ILE A 311 1.01 -3.26 11.08
CA ILE A 311 -0.44 -3.12 10.87
C ILE A 311 -1.05 -4.54 10.97
N PRO A 312 -1.96 -4.81 11.91
CA PRO A 312 -2.60 -6.11 12.05
C PRO A 312 -3.38 -6.46 10.78
N ARG A 313 -3.11 -7.66 10.22
CA ARG A 313 -3.71 -8.19 8.99
C ARG A 313 -4.10 -9.66 9.22
N GLY A 314 -5.05 -10.17 8.44
CA GLY A 314 -5.53 -11.56 8.57
C GLY A 314 -5.99 -11.89 10.00
N ASN A 315 -5.47 -12.98 10.57
CA ASN A 315 -5.80 -13.42 11.93
C ASN A 315 -5.42 -12.43 13.05
N ASP A 316 -4.43 -11.56 12.82
CA ASP A 316 -4.02 -10.51 13.77
C ASP A 316 -5.13 -9.44 13.92
N ARG A 317 -6.13 -9.41 13.02
CA ARG A 317 -7.28 -8.49 13.11
C ARG A 317 -8.15 -8.72 14.35
N LYS A 318 -8.00 -9.84 15.07
CA LYS A 318 -8.62 -10.00 16.41
C LYS A 318 -8.30 -8.81 17.33
N PHE A 319 -7.16 -8.16 17.15
CA PHE A 319 -6.82 -6.91 17.82
C PHE A 319 -7.91 -5.82 17.73
N TYR A 320 -8.53 -5.63 16.57
CA TYR A 320 -9.60 -4.63 16.39
C TYR A 320 -10.88 -5.03 17.15
N ASN A 321 -11.16 -6.33 17.25
CA ASN A 321 -12.29 -6.87 17.99
C ASN A 321 -12.06 -6.84 19.51
N GLU A 322 -10.82 -7.07 19.97
CA GLU A 322 -10.41 -6.90 21.36
C GLU A 322 -10.46 -5.43 21.81
N CYS A 323 -10.27 -4.51 20.86
CA CYS A 323 -10.55 -3.10 21.05
C CYS A 323 -12.04 -2.74 20.87
N CYS A 324 -12.95 -3.72 20.81
CA CYS A 324 -14.42 -3.52 20.74
C CYS A 324 -14.90 -2.51 19.68
N TYR A 325 -14.20 -2.35 18.54
CA TYR A 325 -14.46 -1.29 17.56
C TYR A 325 -14.39 0.16 18.12
N SER A 326 -13.84 0.36 19.32
CA SER A 326 -13.70 1.70 19.91
C SER A 326 -12.54 2.49 19.32
N VAL A 327 -11.68 1.84 18.53
CA VAL A 327 -10.57 2.48 17.83
C VAL A 327 -10.99 2.70 16.36
N PRO A 328 -11.03 3.95 15.86
CA PRO A 328 -11.47 4.26 14.49
C PRO A 328 -10.54 3.71 13.40
N GLY A 329 -9.36 3.23 13.77
CA GLY A 329 -8.34 2.62 12.92
C GLY A 329 -6.94 2.93 13.48
N ILE A 330 -5.92 2.52 12.75
CA ILE A 330 -4.52 2.81 13.08
C ILE A 330 -4.13 4.11 12.39
N VAL A 331 -3.58 5.04 13.16
CA VAL A 331 -3.00 6.28 12.64
C VAL A 331 -1.68 5.97 11.96
N LEU A 332 -1.56 6.40 10.71
CA LEU A 332 -0.33 6.34 9.91
C LEU A 332 0.10 7.75 9.56
N LEU A 333 1.41 7.93 9.47
CA LEU A 333 2.03 9.21 9.17
C LEU A 333 3.06 9.00 8.07
N SER A 334 3.16 9.92 7.13
CA SER A 334 4.32 9.99 6.25
C SER A 334 5.42 10.86 6.84
N ARG A 335 6.60 10.78 6.23
CA ARG A 335 7.63 11.81 6.35
C ARG A 335 7.13 13.15 5.82
N ILE A 336 7.80 14.22 6.26
CA ILE A 336 7.56 15.57 5.76
C ILE A 336 8.47 15.80 4.56
N GLN A 337 7.85 16.10 3.42
CA GLN A 337 8.55 16.60 2.26
C GLN A 337 8.61 18.12 2.31
N PHE A 338 9.81 18.65 2.49
CA PHE A 338 10.07 20.08 2.45
C PHE A 338 10.40 20.56 1.04
N ASP A 339 10.19 21.85 0.81
CA ASP A 339 10.87 22.55 -0.29
C ASP A 339 12.37 22.73 0.04
N ASP A 340 13.17 23.06 -0.97
CA ASP A 340 14.63 23.21 -0.82
C ASP A 340 15.00 24.37 0.12
N GLU A 341 14.15 25.40 0.20
CA GLU A 341 14.38 26.56 1.07
C GLU A 341 13.86 26.37 2.50
N LYS A 342 13.25 25.21 2.81
CA LYS A 342 12.67 24.88 4.13
C LYS A 342 11.68 25.95 4.62
N LYS A 343 10.88 26.50 3.70
CA LYS A 343 9.78 27.44 3.98
C LYS A 343 8.45 26.72 4.09
N TYR A 344 8.31 25.64 3.33
CA TYR A 344 7.07 24.89 3.15
C TYR A 344 7.33 23.40 3.33
N GLY A 345 6.29 22.69 3.76
CA GLY A 345 6.33 21.24 3.85
C GLY A 345 4.96 20.64 3.60
N VAL A 346 4.97 19.38 3.23
CA VAL A 346 3.75 18.58 3.08
C VAL A 346 3.99 17.19 3.66
N LEU A 347 2.97 16.66 4.32
CA LEU A 347 2.93 15.29 4.80
C LEU A 347 1.53 14.72 4.67
N THR A 348 1.42 13.40 4.75
CA THR A 348 0.14 12.72 4.86
C THR A 348 -0.04 12.11 6.24
N ALA A 349 -1.29 12.13 6.69
CA ALA A 349 -1.72 11.36 7.85
C ALA A 349 -2.99 10.62 7.47
N GLY A 350 -3.15 9.38 7.93
CA GLY A 350 -4.34 8.61 7.65
C GLY A 350 -4.75 7.75 8.82
N ILE A 351 -5.99 7.29 8.79
CA ILE A 351 -6.49 6.25 9.69
C ILE A 351 -6.87 5.06 8.82
N GLU A 352 -6.25 3.90 9.06
CA GLU A 352 -6.52 2.66 8.33
C GLU A 352 -7.04 1.55 9.23
N CYS A 353 -7.98 0.79 8.69
CA CYS A 353 -8.58 -0.39 9.31
C CYS A 353 -7.86 -1.69 8.85
N GLY A 354 -6.55 -1.64 8.65
CA GLY A 354 -5.78 -2.76 8.10
C GLY A 354 -6.17 -3.13 6.66
N GLY A 355 -6.33 -2.12 5.79
CA GLY A 355 -6.63 -2.26 4.36
C GLY A 355 -8.12 -2.37 3.98
N LEU A 356 -9.04 -2.45 4.95
CA LEU A 356 -10.49 -2.54 4.70
C LEU A 356 -11.18 -1.19 4.45
N CYS A 357 -10.69 -0.20 5.18
CA CYS A 357 -11.12 1.17 5.09
C CYS A 357 -9.93 2.02 5.43
N GLY A 358 -9.82 3.15 4.75
CA GLY A 358 -8.91 4.17 5.20
C GLY A 358 -9.29 5.51 4.65
N TYR A 359 -8.93 6.54 5.39
CA TYR A 359 -8.99 7.90 4.89
C TYR A 359 -7.68 8.58 5.23
N GLY A 360 -7.11 9.22 4.22
CA GLY A 360 -5.90 10.00 4.33
C GLY A 360 -6.17 11.46 4.13
N TYR A 361 -5.37 12.27 4.78
CA TYR A 361 -5.30 13.71 4.60
C TYR A 361 -3.95 14.09 4.07
N LEU A 362 -3.95 15.10 3.22
CA LEU A 362 -2.76 15.82 2.82
C LEU A 362 -2.67 17.09 3.66
N ILE A 363 -1.53 17.28 4.32
CA ILE A 363 -1.32 18.30 5.34
C ILE A 363 -0.19 19.19 4.87
N TYR A 364 -0.51 20.44 4.57
CA TYR A 364 0.45 21.46 4.20
C TYR A 364 0.84 22.25 5.44
N ILE A 365 2.14 22.42 5.62
CA ILE A 365 2.73 23.20 6.71
C ILE A 365 3.61 24.30 6.13
N LYS A 366 3.73 25.41 6.85
CA LYS A 366 4.60 26.52 6.47
C LYS A 366 5.25 27.15 7.68
N LYS A 367 6.36 27.83 7.43
CA LYS A 367 7.08 28.60 8.45
C LYS A 367 6.53 30.04 8.53
N VAL A 368 6.07 30.44 9.71
CA VAL A 368 5.60 31.80 10.03
C VAL A 368 6.30 32.28 11.30
N ASN A 369 7.03 33.39 11.24
CA ASN A 369 7.78 33.95 12.37
C ASN A 369 8.64 32.91 13.09
N ASP A 370 9.43 32.16 12.31
CA ASP A 370 10.30 31.08 12.77
C ASP A 370 9.62 29.87 13.44
N LYS A 371 8.30 29.77 13.33
CA LYS A 371 7.52 28.62 13.81
C LYS A 371 6.82 27.91 12.68
N TRP A 372 6.72 26.60 12.78
CA TRP A 372 5.96 25.80 11.82
C TRP A 372 4.51 25.72 12.23
N VAL A 373 3.63 25.97 11.27
CA VAL A 373 2.18 25.92 11.47
C VAL A 373 1.54 25.10 10.37
N VAL A 374 0.42 24.46 10.69
CA VAL A 374 -0.47 23.88 9.68
C VAL A 374 -1.09 25.01 8.87
N ASP A 375 -0.87 24.99 7.57
CA ASP A 375 -1.45 25.94 6.62
C ASP A 375 -2.82 25.45 6.13
N LYS A 376 -2.87 24.19 5.67
CA LYS A 376 -4.09 23.60 5.10
C LYS A 376 -4.10 22.09 5.28
N ILE A 377 -5.29 21.53 5.39
CA ILE A 377 -5.54 20.09 5.42
C ILE A 377 -6.61 19.79 4.39
N GLU A 378 -6.32 18.85 3.49
CA GLU A 378 -7.20 18.42 2.40
C GLU A 378 -7.47 16.92 2.49
N ASP A 379 -8.64 16.50 1.99
CA ASP A 379 -8.92 15.08 1.77
C ASP A 379 -7.89 14.57 0.74
N GLY A 380 -7.07 13.57 1.12
CA GLY A 380 -6.00 13.04 0.29
C GLY A 380 -6.47 11.81 -0.50
N TRP A 381 -6.69 10.71 0.22
CA TRP A 381 -7.10 9.44 -0.37
C TRP A 381 -8.19 8.76 0.48
N ILE A 382 -8.96 7.89 -0.17
CA ILE A 382 -9.92 7.00 0.47
C ILE A 382 -9.56 5.61 -0.02
N ALA A 383 -9.34 4.68 0.91
CA ALA A 383 -9.14 3.26 0.65
C ALA A 383 -10.45 2.51 0.92
#